data_AF-A0A7S1MYA9-F1
#
_entry.id   AF-A0A7S1MYA9-F1
#
_cell.length_a   1.000
_cell.length_b   1.000
_cell.length_c   1.000
_cell.angle_alpha   90.00
_cell.angle_beta   90.00
_cell.angle_gamma   90.00
#
_symmetry.space_group_name_H-M   'P 1'
#
loop_
_entity.id
_entity.type
_entity.pdbx_description
1 polymer ?
#
loop_
_entity_poly.entity_id
_entity_poly.type
_entity_poly.pdbx_seq_one_letter_code
_entity_poly.pdbx_strand_id
1 'polypeptide(L)'
;GAQGRVRSMLSRIALNIEVQVRNVVIKFVSDKYVSSLSCKQLFLQPANSTWEACFADYEGPARAAFKVVRVTDVTWSLDEVDEGGKVPYFEKPLFNREQVEVRLILRDFPNGPNRPGMRPLVLPAAQVDVRCGPLALTI
;
A
#
# COMPACT_ATOMS: atom_id res chain seq x y z
N GLY A 1 30.09 12.14 -0.36
CA GLY A 1 30.30 11.79 -1.78
C GLY A 1 28.99 11.89 -2.56
N ALA A 2 29.05 12.10 -3.88
CA ALA A 2 27.89 12.32 -4.75
C ALA A 2 26.77 11.27 -4.57
N GLN A 3 27.14 10.00 -4.35
CA GLN A 3 26.16 8.93 -4.12
C GLN A 3 25.32 9.10 -2.85
N GLY A 4 25.87 9.70 -1.79
CA GLY A 4 25.10 9.99 -0.56
C GLY A 4 24.03 11.06 -0.77
N ARG A 5 24.33 12.06 -1.61
CA ARG A 5 23.40 13.15 -1.95
C ARG A 5 22.24 12.64 -2.82
N VAL A 6 22.55 11.83 -3.84
CA VAL A 6 21.51 11.22 -4.71
C VAL A 6 20.59 10.30 -3.89
N ARG A 7 21.14 9.46 -3.01
CA ARG A 7 20.34 8.60 -2.15
C ARG A 7 19.41 9.39 -1.23
N SER A 8 19.90 10.46 -0.61
CA SER A 8 19.08 11.33 0.25
C SER A 8 17.95 12.01 -0.53
N MET A 9 18.22 12.46 -1.77
CA MET A 9 17.20 13.04 -2.64
C MET A 9 16.13 12.01 -3.02
N LEU A 10 16.53 10.79 -3.43
CA LEU A 10 15.59 9.72 -3.76
C LEU A 10 14.71 9.32 -2.57
N SER A 11 15.28 9.25 -1.37
CA SER A 11 14.50 9.01 -0.15
C SER A 11 13.46 10.11 0.07
N ARG A 12 13.84 11.40 -0.05
CA ARG A 12 12.92 12.53 0.11
C ARG A 12 11.78 12.49 -0.91
N ILE A 13 12.09 12.14 -2.16
CA ILE A 13 11.10 11.99 -3.23
C ILE A 13 10.15 10.83 -2.91
N ALA A 14 10.66 9.64 -2.62
CA ALA A 14 9.84 8.46 -2.32
C ALA A 14 8.93 8.68 -1.10
N LEU A 15 9.41 9.40 -0.10
CA LEU A 15 8.63 9.72 1.10
C LEU A 15 7.51 10.73 0.84
N ASN A 16 7.64 11.60 -0.14
CA ASN A 16 6.64 12.62 -0.45
C ASN A 16 5.82 12.34 -1.72
N ILE A 17 6.06 11.21 -2.39
CA ILE A 17 5.30 10.85 -3.57
C ILE A 17 3.83 10.59 -3.22
N GLU A 18 2.96 11.12 -4.08
CA GLU A 18 1.55 10.77 -4.18
C GLU A 18 1.34 9.87 -5.39
N VAL A 19 0.56 8.83 -5.22
CA VAL A 19 0.26 7.85 -6.28
C VAL A 19 -1.24 7.69 -6.37
N GLN A 20 -1.79 7.88 -7.57
CA GLN A 20 -3.17 7.57 -7.88
C GLN A 20 -3.23 6.54 -9.00
N VAL A 21 -3.93 5.43 -8.76
CA VAL A 21 -4.18 4.40 -9.76
C VAL A 21 -5.68 4.20 -9.86
N ARG A 22 -6.20 4.06 -11.08
CA ARG A 22 -7.63 3.89 -11.34
C ARG A 22 -7.89 2.58 -12.07
N ASN A 23 -9.04 1.99 -11.79
CA ASN A 23 -9.55 0.79 -12.46
C ASN A 23 -8.51 -0.35 -12.48
N VAL A 24 -8.00 -0.69 -11.31
CA VAL A 24 -6.96 -1.73 -11.16
C VAL A 24 -7.63 -3.06 -10.89
N VAL A 25 -7.14 -4.09 -11.56
CA VAL A 25 -7.46 -5.49 -11.24
C VAL A 25 -6.14 -6.24 -11.05
N ILE A 26 -5.94 -6.78 -9.86
CA ILE A 26 -4.80 -7.63 -9.51
C ILE A 26 -5.32 -9.06 -9.45
N LYS A 27 -4.72 -9.98 -10.21
CA LYS A 27 -5.09 -11.39 -10.21
C LYS A 27 -3.92 -12.24 -9.72
N PHE A 28 -4.21 -13.13 -8.80
CA PHE A 28 -3.33 -14.21 -8.39
C PHE A 28 -3.91 -15.52 -8.92
N VAL A 29 -3.15 -16.20 -9.76
CA VAL A 29 -3.57 -17.46 -10.41
C VAL A 29 -2.78 -18.60 -9.80
N SER A 30 -3.49 -19.60 -9.31
CA SER A 30 -2.97 -20.87 -8.81
C SER A 30 -3.61 -22.02 -9.59
N ASP A 31 -3.11 -23.24 -9.41
CA ASP A 31 -3.62 -24.43 -10.11
C ASP A 31 -5.07 -24.77 -9.74
N LYS A 32 -5.53 -24.33 -8.57
CA LYS A 32 -6.86 -24.66 -8.03
C LYS A 32 -7.79 -23.46 -7.86
N TYR A 33 -7.23 -22.25 -7.79
CA TYR A 33 -7.98 -21.05 -7.47
C TYR A 33 -7.43 -19.83 -8.22
N VAL A 34 -8.31 -18.93 -8.63
CA VAL A 34 -7.98 -17.58 -9.08
C VAL A 34 -8.53 -16.59 -8.06
N SER A 35 -7.64 -15.83 -7.44
CA SER A 35 -7.99 -14.74 -6.53
C SER A 35 -7.86 -13.42 -7.27
N SER A 36 -8.88 -12.58 -7.24
CA SER A 36 -8.87 -11.28 -7.92
C SER A 36 -9.27 -10.15 -6.98
N LEU A 37 -8.43 -9.10 -6.94
CA LEU A 37 -8.71 -7.86 -6.24
C LEU A 37 -8.93 -6.77 -7.28
N SER A 38 -10.14 -6.22 -7.36
CA SER A 38 -10.45 -5.09 -8.22
C SER A 38 -10.73 -3.84 -7.37
N CYS A 39 -10.34 -2.68 -7.88
CA CYS A 39 -10.75 -1.41 -7.28
C CYS A 39 -10.92 -0.31 -8.33
N LYS A 40 -11.88 0.58 -8.09
CA LYS A 40 -12.08 1.77 -8.93
C LYS A 40 -10.94 2.77 -8.77
N GLN A 41 -10.46 2.95 -7.55
CA GLN A 41 -9.40 3.91 -7.26
C GLN A 41 -8.55 3.44 -6.08
N LEU A 42 -7.24 3.52 -6.24
CA LEU A 42 -6.24 3.45 -5.18
C LEU A 42 -5.49 4.78 -5.14
N PHE A 43 -5.41 5.37 -3.96
CA PHE A 43 -4.72 6.63 -3.74
C PHE A 43 -3.78 6.50 -2.55
N LEU A 44 -2.53 6.92 -2.70
CA LEU A 44 -1.51 6.92 -1.67
C LEU A 44 -0.94 8.32 -1.56
N GLN A 45 -0.89 8.86 -0.34
CA GLN A 45 -0.37 10.20 -0.09
C GLN A 45 0.47 10.26 1.19
N PRO A 46 1.44 11.18 1.29
CA PRO A 46 2.10 11.48 2.56
C PRO A 46 1.13 12.14 3.53
N ALA A 47 1.34 11.87 4.82
CA ALA A 47 0.55 12.41 5.90
C ALA A 47 1.44 12.86 7.06
N ASN A 48 0.85 13.63 7.97
CA ASN A 48 1.42 13.96 9.27
C ASN A 48 1.00 12.92 10.34
N SER A 49 1.39 13.15 11.59
CA SER A 49 1.03 12.30 12.74
C SER A 49 -0.47 12.31 13.09
N THR A 50 -1.24 13.28 12.58
CA THR A 50 -2.70 13.37 12.72
C THR A 50 -3.45 12.75 11.54
N TRP A 51 -2.75 12.12 10.59
CA TRP A 51 -3.27 11.47 9.37
C TRP A 51 -3.88 12.43 8.34
N GLU A 52 -3.48 13.69 8.38
CA GLU A 52 -3.84 14.71 7.39
C GLU A 52 -2.78 14.76 6.29
N ALA A 53 -3.22 15.01 5.05
CA ALA A 53 -2.33 15.11 3.90
C ALA A 53 -1.31 16.24 4.12
N CYS A 54 -0.02 15.91 4.02
CA CYS A 54 1.04 16.88 4.27
C CYS A 54 2.32 16.44 3.60
N PHE A 55 3.08 17.40 3.05
CA PHE A 55 4.48 17.17 2.72
C PHE A 55 5.26 16.98 4.00
N ALA A 56 5.88 15.82 4.14
CA ALA A 56 6.72 15.53 5.27
C ALA A 56 8.12 16.10 5.03
N ASP A 57 8.44 17.15 5.79
CA ASP A 57 9.78 17.70 5.87
C ASP A 57 10.58 16.93 6.92
N TYR A 58 11.34 15.95 6.46
CA TYR A 58 12.18 15.10 7.32
C TYR A 58 13.51 15.82 7.62
N GLU A 59 13.44 16.95 8.30
CA GLU A 59 14.59 17.65 8.86
C GLU A 59 14.73 17.25 10.33
N GLY A 60 15.72 16.42 10.65
CA GLY A 60 16.02 15.99 12.02
C GLY A 60 15.93 14.47 12.27
N PRO A 61 16.11 14.02 13.52
CA PRO A 61 16.21 12.61 13.88
C PRO A 61 14.86 11.85 13.90
N ALA A 62 13.77 12.48 13.43
CA ALA A 62 12.44 11.87 13.42
C ALA A 62 12.37 10.71 12.41
N ARG A 63 12.16 9.50 12.94
CA ARG A 63 12.34 8.21 12.24
C ARG A 63 11.08 7.61 11.63
N ALA A 64 9.98 8.36 11.55
CA ALA A 64 8.69 7.82 11.13
C ALA A 64 8.10 8.64 9.98
N ALA A 65 7.75 7.94 8.90
CA ALA A 65 6.99 8.50 7.79
C ALA A 65 5.55 7.98 7.84
N PHE A 66 4.59 8.90 7.72
CA PHE A 66 3.17 8.55 7.69
C PHE A 66 2.67 8.60 6.26
N LYS A 67 1.95 7.55 5.86
CA LYS A 67 1.25 7.49 4.56
C LYS A 67 -0.20 7.10 4.80
N VAL A 68 -1.10 7.71 4.05
CA VAL A 68 -2.51 7.29 3.99
C VAL A 68 -2.76 6.68 2.63
N VAL A 69 -3.28 5.46 2.62
CA VAL A 69 -3.75 4.77 1.42
C VAL A 69 -5.27 4.70 1.47
N ARG A 70 -5.93 5.13 0.41
CA ARG A 70 -7.39 5.03 0.26
C ARG A 70 -7.69 4.18 -0.95
N VAL A 71 -8.52 3.18 -0.75
CA VAL A 71 -9.04 2.31 -1.80
C VAL A 71 -10.55 2.50 -1.85
N THR A 72 -11.07 2.80 -3.03
CA THR A 72 -12.49 3.02 -3.28
C THR A 72 -13.03 1.91 -4.16
N ASP A 73 -14.21 1.43 -3.80
CA ASP A 73 -14.95 0.38 -4.51
C ASP A 73 -14.07 -0.85 -4.73
N VAL A 74 -13.58 -1.41 -3.62
CA VAL A 74 -12.70 -2.59 -3.63
C VAL A 74 -13.54 -3.84 -3.54
N THR A 75 -13.29 -4.76 -4.46
CA THR A 75 -13.90 -6.10 -4.48
C THR A 75 -12.80 -7.14 -4.48
N TRP A 76 -12.95 -8.15 -3.63
CA TRP A 76 -12.12 -9.34 -3.63
C TRP A 76 -12.98 -10.55 -3.98
N SER A 77 -12.62 -11.26 -5.04
CA SER A 77 -13.25 -12.50 -5.47
C SER A 77 -12.24 -13.65 -5.41
N LEU A 78 -12.73 -14.85 -5.14
CA LEU A 78 -11.97 -16.09 -5.19
C LEU A 78 -12.78 -17.08 -6.00
N ASP A 79 -12.23 -17.56 -7.10
CA ASP A 79 -12.91 -18.49 -8.00
C ASP A 79 -12.15 -19.83 -8.01
N GLU A 80 -12.88 -20.95 -7.96
CA GLU A 80 -12.29 -22.27 -8.23
C GLU A 80 -11.94 -22.45 -9.71
N VAL A 81 -10.88 -23.21 -9.94
CA VAL A 81 -10.36 -23.51 -11.27
C VAL A 81 -10.53 -25.00 -11.52
N ASP A 82 -11.05 -25.35 -12.70
CA ASP A 82 -11.18 -26.72 -13.14
C ASP A 82 -9.82 -27.36 -13.47
N GLU A 83 -9.79 -28.69 -13.66
CA GLU A 83 -8.57 -29.43 -14.03
C GLU A 83 -7.93 -28.94 -15.35
N GLY A 84 -8.65 -28.13 -16.14
CA GLY A 84 -8.21 -27.50 -17.38
C GLY A 84 -7.74 -26.05 -17.24
N GLY A 85 -7.66 -25.51 -16.02
CA GLY A 85 -7.20 -24.13 -15.78
C GLY A 85 -8.25 -23.05 -16.05
N LYS A 86 -9.52 -23.42 -16.26
CA LYS A 86 -10.62 -22.47 -16.52
C LYS A 86 -11.43 -22.25 -15.24
N VAL A 87 -12.02 -21.07 -15.12
CA VAL A 87 -13.01 -20.76 -14.07
C VAL A 87 -14.39 -21.15 -14.60
N PRO A 88 -14.99 -22.26 -14.15
CA PRO A 88 -16.28 -22.73 -14.69
C PRO A 88 -17.46 -21.91 -14.18
N TYR A 89 -17.36 -21.38 -12.95
CA TYR A 89 -18.38 -20.56 -12.29
C TYR A 89 -17.71 -19.42 -11.52
N PHE A 90 -18.27 -18.22 -11.63
CA PHE A 90 -17.84 -17.09 -10.80
C PHE A 90 -18.46 -17.22 -9.41
N GLU A 91 -17.63 -17.23 -8.37
CA GLU A 91 -18.14 -17.23 -7.00
C GLU A 91 -18.54 -15.82 -6.56
N LYS A 92 -19.37 -15.75 -5.51
CA LYS A 92 -19.77 -14.48 -4.90
C LYS A 92 -18.52 -13.78 -4.35
N PRO A 93 -18.38 -12.45 -4.51
CA PRO A 93 -17.24 -11.73 -3.96
C PRO A 93 -17.10 -11.99 -2.45
N LEU A 94 -15.89 -12.39 -2.04
CA LEU A 94 -15.54 -12.61 -0.64
C LEU A 94 -15.70 -11.34 0.19
N PHE A 95 -15.45 -10.20 -0.44
CA PHE A 95 -15.51 -8.91 0.21
C PHE A 95 -15.78 -7.81 -0.83
N ASN A 96 -16.72 -6.92 -0.52
CA ASN A 96 -16.90 -5.66 -1.23
C ASN A 96 -16.96 -4.53 -0.20
N ARG A 97 -16.21 -3.45 -0.45
CA ARG A 97 -16.33 -2.20 0.31
C ARG A 97 -16.28 -1.00 -0.60
N GLU A 98 -17.16 -0.06 -0.30
CA GLU A 98 -17.14 1.26 -0.91
C GLU A 98 -15.84 2.02 -0.63
N GLN A 99 -15.31 1.91 0.59
CA GLN A 99 -14.08 2.60 0.98
C GLN A 99 -13.30 1.86 2.07
N VAL A 100 -12.00 1.74 1.83
CA VAL A 100 -10.99 1.27 2.80
C VAL A 100 -9.90 2.34 2.91
N GLU A 101 -9.59 2.76 4.13
CA GLU A 101 -8.45 3.63 4.44
C GLU A 101 -7.42 2.82 5.24
N VAL A 102 -6.17 2.80 4.76
CA VAL A 102 -5.04 2.18 5.44
C VAL A 102 -4.06 3.28 5.85
N ARG A 103 -3.72 3.27 7.12
CA ARG A 103 -2.81 4.22 7.77
C ARG A 103 -1.49 3.51 8.04
N LEU A 104 -0.43 3.98 7.39
CA LEU A 104 0.89 3.37 7.42
C LEU A 104 1.86 4.24 8.19
N ILE A 105 2.59 3.64 9.14
CA ILE A 105 3.75 4.25 9.81
C ILE A 105 4.98 3.46 9.40
N LEU A 106 5.87 4.08 8.64
CA LEU A 106 7.15 3.51 8.22
C LEU A 106 8.24 4.00 9.17
N ARG A 107 8.77 3.10 10.01
CA ARG A 107 9.83 3.42 11.00
C ARG A 107 11.23 3.07 10.49
N ASP A 108 12.25 3.76 10.97
CA ASP A 108 13.66 3.52 10.62
C ASP A 108 14.00 3.74 9.14
N PHE A 109 13.38 4.75 8.53
CA PHE A 109 13.77 5.17 7.18
C PHE A 109 15.21 5.71 7.18
N PRO A 110 16.10 5.22 6.29
CA PRO A 110 17.49 5.64 6.28
C PRO A 110 17.63 7.06 5.71
N ASN A 111 17.65 8.04 6.60
CA ASN A 111 18.09 9.41 6.28
C ASN A 111 19.29 9.77 7.16
N GLY A 112 20.49 9.59 6.64
CA GLY A 112 21.71 10.05 7.29
C GLY A 112 22.98 9.64 6.54
N PRO A 113 23.98 10.52 6.42
CA PRO A 113 25.26 10.17 5.84
C PRO A 113 26.05 9.31 6.84
N ASN A 114 26.65 8.22 6.36
CA ASN A 114 27.70 7.47 7.05
C ASN A 114 27.31 6.75 8.36
N ARG A 115 26.83 5.51 8.25
CA ARG A 115 27.19 4.47 9.21
C ARG A 115 27.92 3.35 8.46
N PRO A 116 29.16 3.00 8.83
CA PRO A 116 29.86 1.85 8.27
C PRO A 116 29.11 0.61 8.74
N GLY A 117 28.55 -0.12 7.79
CA GLY A 117 27.67 -1.25 8.06
C GLY A 117 26.51 -1.23 7.07
N MET A 118 26.69 -1.97 5.99
CA MET A 118 25.65 -2.30 5.02
C MET A 118 24.57 -3.10 5.77
N ARG A 119 23.64 -2.42 6.44
CA ARG A 119 22.43 -3.09 6.89
C ARG A 119 21.62 -3.42 5.65
N PRO A 120 21.10 -4.65 5.51
CA PRO A 120 20.17 -4.98 4.44
C PRO A 120 19.05 -3.94 4.40
N LEU A 121 18.41 -3.80 3.25
CA LEU A 121 17.16 -3.08 3.10
C LEU A 121 16.08 -3.87 3.89
N VAL A 122 16.20 -3.89 5.21
CA VAL A 122 15.20 -4.43 6.11
C VAL A 122 14.01 -3.53 5.89
N LEU A 123 12.91 -4.10 5.39
CA LEU A 123 11.66 -3.37 5.26
C LEU A 123 11.42 -2.65 6.60
N PRO A 124 11.22 -1.33 6.59
CA PRO A 124 10.95 -0.60 7.81
C PRO A 124 9.82 -1.31 8.56
N ALA A 125 9.94 -1.49 9.87
CA ALA A 125 8.85 -2.07 10.66
C ALA A 125 7.61 -1.20 10.41
N ALA A 126 6.69 -1.71 9.59
CA ALA A 126 5.52 -0.99 9.14
C ALA A 126 4.41 -1.29 10.12
N GLN A 127 3.97 -0.28 10.86
CA GLN A 127 2.74 -0.39 11.63
C GLN A 127 1.58 0.00 10.71
N VAL A 128 0.58 -0.86 10.62
CA VAL A 128 -0.57 -0.72 9.73
C VAL A 128 -1.84 -0.67 10.57
N ASP A 129 -2.61 0.41 10.45
CA ASP A 129 -3.98 0.53 10.95
C ASP A 129 -4.94 0.52 9.76
N VAL A 130 -5.92 -0.39 9.76
CA VAL A 130 -6.89 -0.53 8.65
C VAL A 130 -8.26 -0.09 9.14
N ARG A 131 -8.85 0.87 8.42
CA ARG A 131 -10.18 1.41 8.68
C ARG A 131 -11.07 1.14 7.47
N CYS A 132 -12.17 0.44 7.70
CA CYS A 132 -13.18 0.20 6.68
C CYS A 132 -14.43 1.04 6.99
N GLY A 133 -15.04 1.63 5.96
CA GLY A 133 -16.40 2.18 6.08
C GLY A 133 -17.42 1.08 6.40
N PRO A 134 -18.68 1.42 6.73
CA PRO A 134 -19.72 0.44 7.00
C PRO A 134 -19.86 -0.57 5.86
N LEU A 135 -20.25 -1.81 6.18
CA LEU A 135 -20.59 -2.80 5.15
C LEU A 135 -21.81 -2.29 4.39
N ALA A 136 -21.71 -2.13 3.07
CA ALA A 136 -22.90 -2.16 2.24
C ALA A 136 -23.46 -3.59 2.35
N LEU A 137 -24.42 -3.79 3.26
CA LEU A 137 -25.21 -5.01 3.34
C LEU A 137 -26.06 -5.07 2.07
N THR A 138 -25.57 -5.76 1.04
CA THR A 138 -26.43 -6.24 -0.04
C THR A 138 -27.16 -7.46 0.51
N ILE A 139 -28.38 -7.24 1.01
CA ILE A 139 -29.37 -8.28 1.35
C ILE A 139 -29.92 -8.85 0.06
#